data_AF-A0A932NXN7-F1
#
_entry.id   AF-A0A932NXN7-F1
#
_cell.length_a   1.000
_cell.length_b   1.000
_cell.length_c   1.000
_cell.angle_alpha   90.00
_cell.angle_beta   90.00
_cell.angle_gamma   90.00
#
_symmetry.space_group_name_H-M   'P 1'
#
loop_
_entity.id
_entity.type
_entity.pdbx_description
1 polymer ?
#
loop_
_entity_poly.entity_id
_entity_poly.type
_entity_poly.pdbx_seq_one_letter_code
_entity_poly.pdbx_strand_id
1 'polypeptide(L)'
;DFTPIVRAIKASNPDIVFVASYPPDSVGMVLAAHEVGLRPKFFGGGMVGLQFAAFLTKLGPKLNGIVNYDFWVPEPTLNFPGIEAFLKKYQPQAEKAGVDPLGHYLPPWAYAIVQVLGQAIEGAKSLEQKTVGEYLRAHEFDTIVGKVKYGPNGEWEKPRLLLVQYQNIKENDLQQFQGPGKRVVLLPEEWKSGTLIYPYAEALK
;
A
#
# COMPACT_ATOMS: atom_id res chain seq x y z
N ASP A 1 0.23 20.97 13.07
CA ASP A 1 -1.13 20.79 13.62
C ASP A 1 -2.12 21.01 12.47
N PHE A 2 -3.04 20.06 12.25
CA PHE A 2 -4.03 20.08 11.15
C PHE A 2 -5.46 20.36 11.63
N THR A 3 -5.68 20.51 12.94
CA THR A 3 -7.02 20.66 13.53
C THR A 3 -7.82 21.84 12.94
N PRO A 4 -7.24 23.04 12.69
CA PRO A 4 -7.98 24.12 12.03
C PRO A 4 -8.48 23.77 10.62
N ILE A 5 -7.66 23.06 9.83
CA ILE A 5 -8.02 22.62 8.47
C ILE A 5 -9.16 21.61 8.54
N VAL A 6 -9.04 20.60 9.41
CA VAL A 6 -10.07 19.57 9.59
C VAL A 6 -11.39 20.16 10.11
N ARG A 7 -11.35 21.17 10.99
CA ARG A 7 -12.56 21.88 11.42
C ARG A 7 -13.26 22.58 10.26
N ALA A 8 -12.51 23.24 9.37
CA ALA A 8 -13.07 23.86 8.18
C ALA A 8 -13.70 22.82 7.24
N ILE A 9 -13.03 21.68 7.03
CA ILE A 9 -13.59 20.55 6.27
C ILE A 9 -14.88 20.05 6.92
N LYS A 10 -14.90 19.84 8.24
CA LYS A 10 -16.11 19.39 8.95
C LYS A 10 -17.26 20.39 8.80
N ALA A 11 -16.97 21.69 8.86
CA ALA A 11 -17.96 22.75 8.74
C ALA A 11 -18.63 22.79 7.35
N SER A 12 -17.95 22.33 6.29
CA SER A 12 -18.55 22.23 4.95
C SER A 12 -19.45 21.01 4.79
N ASN A 13 -19.59 20.16 5.82
CA ASN A 13 -20.39 18.93 5.82
C ASN A 13 -20.22 18.04 4.57
N PRO A 14 -18.99 17.63 4.22
CA PRO A 14 -18.73 16.92 2.98
C PRO A 14 -19.16 15.45 3.04
N ASP A 15 -19.66 14.93 1.92
CA ASP A 15 -19.89 13.49 1.76
C ASP A 15 -18.58 12.71 1.64
N ILE A 16 -17.57 13.29 0.98
CA ILE A 16 -16.27 12.66 0.69
C ILE A 16 -15.16 13.60 1.13
N VAL A 17 -14.18 13.07 1.86
CA VAL A 17 -12.91 13.74 2.11
C VAL A 17 -11.81 12.90 1.48
N PHE A 18 -11.23 13.43 0.40
CA PHE A 18 -10.08 12.86 -0.28
C PHE A 18 -8.80 13.56 0.16
N VAL A 19 -7.82 12.81 0.65
CA VAL A 19 -6.53 13.32 1.13
C VAL A 19 -5.41 12.78 0.24
N ALA A 20 -4.68 13.67 -0.42
CA ALA A 20 -3.44 13.38 -1.14
C ALA A 20 -2.29 14.00 -0.36
N SER A 21 -1.47 13.17 0.29
CA SER A 21 -0.54 13.65 1.31
C SER A 21 0.69 12.75 1.44
N TYR A 22 1.76 13.33 1.97
CA TYR A 22 2.99 12.62 2.33
C TYR A 22 2.96 12.17 3.80
N PRO A 23 3.86 11.26 4.25
CA PRO A 23 3.68 10.57 5.53
C PRO A 23 3.41 11.44 6.77
N PRO A 24 4.14 12.56 7.01
CA PRO A 24 3.85 13.42 8.15
C PRO A 24 2.43 14.00 8.11
N ASP A 25 1.99 14.40 6.91
CA ASP A 25 0.69 15.01 6.67
C ASP A 25 -0.42 13.97 6.72
N SER A 26 -0.20 12.77 6.15
CA SER A 26 -1.13 11.64 6.23
C SER A 26 -1.44 11.30 7.68
N VAL A 27 -0.40 11.15 8.51
CA VAL A 27 -0.56 10.86 9.95
C VAL A 27 -1.23 12.03 10.67
N GLY A 28 -0.82 13.26 10.36
CA GLY A 28 -1.40 14.47 10.95
C GLY A 28 -2.89 14.64 10.65
N MET A 29 -3.30 14.38 9.41
CA MET A 29 -4.70 14.42 8.97
C MET A 29 -5.55 13.36 9.64
N VAL A 30 -5.06 12.12 9.79
CA VAL A 30 -5.79 11.07 10.53
C VAL A 30 -5.97 11.46 11.99
N LEU A 31 -4.91 11.94 12.66
CA LEU A 31 -4.99 12.34 14.05
C LEU A 31 -5.97 13.51 14.26
N ALA A 32 -5.87 14.55 13.43
CA ALA A 32 -6.77 15.71 13.50
C ALA A 32 -8.22 15.35 13.15
N ALA A 33 -8.45 14.47 12.17
CA ALA A 33 -9.79 13.95 11.83
C ALA A 33 -10.44 13.25 13.02
N HIS A 34 -9.68 12.44 13.75
CA HIS A 34 -10.15 11.79 14.98
C HIS A 34 -10.39 12.80 16.10
N GLU A 35 -9.49 13.75 16.33
CA GLU A 35 -9.61 14.78 17.37
C GLU A 35 -10.87 15.65 17.18
N VAL A 36 -11.14 16.06 15.94
CA VAL A 36 -12.30 16.91 15.60
C VAL A 36 -13.59 16.10 15.44
N GLY A 37 -13.50 14.77 15.38
CA GLY A 37 -14.62 13.89 15.10
C GLY A 37 -15.20 14.13 13.70
N LEU A 38 -14.33 14.22 12.69
CA LEU A 38 -14.71 14.32 11.28
C LEU A 38 -15.29 12.96 10.83
N ARG A 39 -16.52 12.97 10.29
CA ARG A 39 -17.26 11.77 9.88
C ARG A 39 -17.96 11.95 8.52
N PRO A 40 -17.22 12.17 7.41
CA PRO A 40 -17.81 12.12 6.07
C PRO A 40 -18.35 10.72 5.78
N LYS A 41 -19.09 10.53 4.69
CA LYS A 41 -19.51 9.20 4.26
C LYS A 41 -18.33 8.37 3.73
N PHE A 42 -17.33 9.02 3.15
CA PHE A 42 -16.07 8.42 2.70
C PHE A 42 -14.86 9.24 3.17
N PHE A 43 -13.85 8.57 3.72
CA PHE A 43 -12.58 9.18 4.12
C PHE A 43 -11.40 8.35 3.60
N GLY A 44 -10.45 8.99 2.93
CA GLY A 44 -9.35 8.26 2.32
C GLY A 44 -8.62 9.05 1.26
N GLY A 45 -7.82 8.37 0.43
CA GLY A 45 -7.23 8.95 -0.77
C GLY A 45 -5.86 8.38 -1.12
N GLY A 46 -4.96 9.25 -1.59
CA GLY A 46 -3.56 8.94 -1.85
C GLY A 46 -2.69 9.29 -0.64
N MET A 47 -2.93 8.64 0.49
CA MET A 47 -2.27 8.96 1.75
C MET A 47 -0.98 8.15 1.90
N VAL A 48 0.12 8.70 1.38
CA VAL A 48 1.43 8.05 1.42
C VAL A 48 1.84 7.84 2.88
N GLY A 49 2.34 6.65 3.19
CA GLY A 49 2.96 6.33 4.46
C GLY A 49 2.09 5.50 5.39
N LEU A 50 0.77 5.55 5.29
CA LEU A 50 -0.11 4.73 6.17
C LEU A 50 0.13 3.22 6.03
N GLN A 51 0.84 2.78 4.99
CA GLN A 51 1.23 1.40 4.74
C GLN A 51 2.44 0.94 5.59
N PHE A 52 3.24 1.86 6.14
CA PHE A 52 4.43 1.52 6.94
C PHE A 52 4.04 0.97 8.32
N ALA A 53 4.76 -0.04 8.79
CA ALA A 53 4.60 -0.69 10.09
C ALA A 53 4.52 0.31 11.24
N ALA A 54 5.41 1.31 11.27
CA ALA A 54 5.42 2.32 12.31
C ALA A 54 4.10 3.12 12.39
N PHE A 55 3.47 3.41 11.26
CA PHE A 55 2.22 4.17 11.21
C PHE A 55 0.99 3.27 11.37
N LEU A 56 1.04 2.02 10.90
CA LEU A 56 0.06 0.99 11.22
C LEU A 56 -0.07 0.83 12.75
N THR A 57 1.05 0.68 13.45
CA THR A 57 1.08 0.59 14.92
C THR A 57 0.67 1.89 15.60
N LYS A 58 1.23 3.03 15.17
CA LYS A 58 0.95 4.34 15.79
C LYS A 58 -0.52 4.73 15.71
N LEU A 59 -1.15 4.51 14.56
CA LEU A 59 -2.53 4.92 14.32
C LEU A 59 -3.53 3.84 14.77
N GLY A 60 -3.18 2.55 14.66
CA GLY A 60 -3.97 1.44 15.15
C GLY A 60 -5.45 1.56 14.71
N PRO A 61 -6.42 1.47 15.64
CA PRO A 61 -7.85 1.57 15.33
C PRO A 61 -8.28 2.85 14.61
N LYS A 62 -7.47 3.92 14.67
CA LYS A 62 -7.78 5.19 13.97
C LYS A 62 -7.75 5.05 12.44
N LEU A 63 -7.12 3.99 11.94
CA LEU A 63 -7.12 3.68 10.52
C LEU A 63 -8.47 3.12 10.03
N ASN A 64 -9.27 2.50 10.90
CA ASN A 64 -10.48 1.82 10.47
C ASN A 64 -11.40 2.74 9.65
N GLY A 65 -11.87 2.22 8.51
CA GLY A 65 -12.73 2.93 7.58
C GLY A 65 -12.00 3.77 6.53
N ILE A 66 -10.71 4.08 6.73
CA ILE A 66 -9.91 4.81 5.75
C ILE A 66 -9.70 3.93 4.52
N VAL A 67 -10.01 4.48 3.34
CA VAL A 67 -9.68 3.87 2.06
C VAL A 67 -8.38 4.47 1.52
N ASN A 68 -7.41 3.64 1.17
CA ASN A 68 -6.11 4.08 0.67
C ASN A 68 -5.60 3.12 -0.40
N TYR A 69 -4.48 3.46 -1.02
CA TYR A 69 -3.78 2.53 -1.90
C TYR A 69 -2.80 1.63 -1.13
N ASP A 70 -2.52 0.45 -1.66
CA ASP A 70 -1.41 -0.40 -1.24
C ASP A 70 -0.85 -1.12 -2.49
N PHE A 71 0.29 -1.80 -2.37
CA PHE A 71 0.85 -2.61 -3.45
C PHE A 71 0.81 -4.10 -3.15
N TRP A 72 0.82 -4.47 -1.86
CA TRP A 72 0.64 -5.85 -1.43
C TRP A 72 0.16 -5.91 0.02
N VAL A 73 -0.75 -6.83 0.29
CA VAL A 73 -1.26 -7.11 1.64
C VAL A 73 -1.39 -8.63 1.80
N PRO A 74 -1.29 -9.17 3.03
CA PRO A 74 -1.32 -10.60 3.30
C PRO A 74 -2.76 -11.18 3.23
N GLU A 75 -3.50 -10.84 2.17
CA GLU A 75 -4.83 -11.37 1.88
C GLU A 75 -4.71 -12.67 1.08
N PRO A 76 -5.56 -13.68 1.32
CA PRO A 76 -5.45 -14.98 0.62
C PRO A 76 -5.64 -14.88 -0.90
N THR A 77 -6.32 -13.83 -1.35
CA THR A 77 -6.54 -13.52 -2.78
C THR A 77 -5.30 -12.95 -3.46
N LEU A 78 -4.29 -12.51 -2.70
CA LEU A 78 -3.02 -11.95 -3.16
C LEU A 78 -1.86 -12.92 -2.93
N ASN A 79 -2.01 -14.16 -3.41
CA ASN A 79 -1.02 -15.19 -3.24
C ASN A 79 0.15 -15.04 -4.23
N PHE A 80 1.24 -14.43 -3.75
CA PHE A 80 2.51 -14.36 -4.46
C PHE A 80 3.57 -15.16 -3.69
N PRO A 81 3.84 -16.43 -4.07
CA PRO A 81 4.80 -17.27 -3.34
C PRO A 81 6.20 -16.66 -3.22
N GLY A 82 6.61 -15.86 -4.21
CA GLY A 82 7.87 -15.12 -4.17
C GLY A 82 7.94 -14.08 -3.05
N ILE A 83 6.83 -13.39 -2.74
CA ILE A 83 6.77 -12.40 -1.67
C ILE A 83 6.91 -13.09 -0.31
N GLU A 84 6.22 -14.21 -0.08
CA GLU A 84 6.33 -14.94 1.20
C GLU A 84 7.77 -15.40 1.47
N ALA A 85 8.41 -16.01 0.46
CA ALA A 85 9.80 -16.45 0.56
C ALA A 85 10.77 -15.26 0.76
N PHE A 86 10.49 -14.12 0.12
CA PHE A 86 11.24 -12.88 0.31
C PHE A 86 11.09 -12.33 1.74
N LEU A 87 9.85 -12.20 2.25
CA LEU A 87 9.58 -11.65 3.58
C LEU A 87 10.25 -12.47 4.68
N LYS A 88 10.24 -13.81 4.59
CA LYS A 88 10.94 -14.69 5.52
C LYS A 88 12.44 -14.40 5.62
N LYS A 89 13.07 -13.94 4.55
CA LYS A 89 14.49 -13.54 4.52
C LYS A 89 14.69 -12.07 4.92
N TYR A 90 13.76 -11.21 4.52
CA TYR A 90 13.84 -9.76 4.72
C TYR A 90 13.65 -9.38 6.20
N GLN A 91 12.61 -9.89 6.87
CA GLN A 91 12.20 -9.39 8.19
C GLN A 91 13.30 -9.50 9.27
N PRO A 92 14.06 -10.61 9.40
CA PRO A 92 15.16 -10.69 10.37
C PRO A 92 16.32 -9.72 10.10
N GLN A 93 16.49 -9.27 8.85
CA GLN A 93 17.49 -8.27 8.47
C GLN A 93 16.96 -6.86 8.68
N ALA A 94 15.67 -6.65 8.39
CA ALA A 94 15.00 -5.37 8.56
C ALA A 94 15.03 -4.91 10.02
N GLU A 95 14.75 -5.82 10.95
CA GLU A 95 14.87 -5.58 12.39
C GLU A 95 16.28 -5.12 12.79
N LYS A 96 17.31 -5.83 12.32
CA LYS A 96 18.73 -5.49 12.61
C LYS A 96 19.15 -4.16 12.00
N ALA A 97 18.62 -3.83 10.83
CA ALA A 97 18.92 -2.61 10.11
C ALA A 97 18.10 -1.40 10.59
N GLY A 98 17.11 -1.61 11.47
CA GLY A 98 16.23 -0.54 11.94
C GLY A 98 15.33 0.04 10.86
N VAL A 99 14.97 -0.75 9.84
CA VAL A 99 14.03 -0.37 8.78
C VAL A 99 12.66 -1.03 9.00
N ASP A 100 11.69 -0.77 8.12
CA ASP A 100 10.32 -1.28 8.26
C ASP A 100 10.30 -2.80 8.45
N PRO A 101 9.88 -3.31 9.63
CA PRO A 101 10.01 -4.72 9.97
C PRO A 101 8.94 -5.60 9.32
N LEU A 102 7.83 -5.05 8.83
CA LEU A 102 6.86 -5.85 8.06
C LEU A 102 7.39 -6.08 6.65
N GLY A 103 7.85 -5.02 5.99
CA GLY A 103 8.34 -5.07 4.62
C GLY A 103 7.25 -5.27 3.58
N HIS A 104 5.97 -5.01 3.88
CA HIS A 104 4.88 -5.30 2.95
C HIS A 104 4.78 -4.28 1.80
N TYR A 105 5.18 -3.02 2.06
CA TYR A 105 4.88 -1.90 1.17
C TYR A 105 5.86 -1.77 -0.01
N LEU A 106 7.10 -1.33 0.25
CA LEU A 106 8.11 -1.08 -0.80
C LEU A 106 9.05 -2.27 -1.07
N PRO A 107 9.54 -3.03 -0.06
CA PRO A 107 10.63 -3.97 -0.28
C PRO A 107 10.41 -5.06 -1.35
N PRO A 108 9.22 -5.70 -1.47
CA PRO A 108 8.99 -6.74 -2.49
C PRO A 108 9.10 -6.15 -3.91
N TRP A 109 8.61 -4.92 -4.10
CA TRP A 109 8.65 -4.23 -5.38
C TRP A 109 10.05 -3.71 -5.72
N ALA A 110 10.77 -3.19 -4.74
CA ALA A 110 12.17 -2.81 -4.92
C ALA A 110 13.02 -4.03 -5.33
N TYR A 111 12.79 -5.19 -4.72
CA TYR A 111 13.46 -6.43 -5.12
C TYR A 111 13.10 -6.84 -6.55
N ALA A 112 11.81 -6.81 -6.90
CA ALA A 112 11.34 -7.14 -8.24
C ALA A 112 11.93 -6.22 -9.33
N ILE A 113 12.07 -4.91 -9.05
CA ILE A 113 12.71 -3.97 -9.99
C ILE A 113 14.15 -4.38 -10.32
N VAL A 114 14.90 -4.84 -9.31
CA VAL A 114 16.27 -5.33 -9.53
C VAL A 114 16.28 -6.67 -10.26
N GLN A 115 15.31 -7.56 -10.03
CA GLN A 115 15.16 -8.79 -10.82
C GLN A 115 14.91 -8.50 -12.29
N VAL A 116 14.02 -7.54 -12.59
CA VAL A 116 13.72 -7.11 -13.96
C VAL A 116 14.98 -6.55 -14.63
N LEU A 117 15.71 -5.67 -13.96
CA LEU A 117 16.95 -5.11 -14.50
C LEU A 117 18.01 -6.19 -14.77
N GLY A 118 18.20 -7.12 -13.83
CA GLY A 118 19.15 -8.23 -13.99
C GLY A 118 18.81 -9.10 -15.21
N GLN A 119 17.55 -9.54 -15.31
CA GLN A 119 17.08 -10.33 -16.44
C GLN A 119 17.21 -9.58 -17.77
N ALA A 120 16.95 -8.27 -17.78
CA ALA A 120 17.09 -7.47 -18.99
C ALA A 120 18.55 -7.34 -19.44
N ILE A 121 19.49 -7.15 -18.51
CA ILE A 121 20.93 -7.12 -18.81
C ILE A 121 21.40 -8.47 -19.37
N GLU A 122 21.01 -9.57 -18.73
CA GLU A 122 21.36 -10.93 -19.15
C GLU A 122 20.78 -11.26 -20.54
N GLY A 123 19.51 -10.93 -20.75
CA GLY A 123 18.81 -11.14 -22.02
C GLY A 123 19.34 -10.28 -23.16
N ALA A 124 19.65 -9.02 -22.88
CA ALA A 124 20.25 -8.09 -23.85
C ALA A 124 21.73 -8.37 -24.12
N LYS A 125 22.40 -9.12 -23.24
CA LYS A 125 23.86 -9.35 -23.25
C LYS A 125 24.65 -8.04 -23.35
N SER A 126 24.16 -7.01 -22.66
CA SER A 126 24.67 -5.65 -22.77
C SER A 126 24.46 -4.89 -21.47
N LEU A 127 25.37 -3.97 -21.19
CA LEU A 127 25.22 -2.95 -20.16
C LEU A 127 24.90 -1.56 -20.76
N GLU A 128 24.82 -1.47 -22.08
CA GLU A 128 24.48 -0.24 -22.77
C GLU A 128 23.00 0.09 -22.54
N GLN A 129 22.74 1.28 -22.00
CA GLN A 129 21.42 1.66 -21.47
C GLN A 129 20.30 1.63 -22.50
N LYS A 130 20.58 2.05 -23.75
CA LYS A 130 19.60 2.03 -24.83
C LYS A 130 19.21 0.59 -25.18
N THR A 131 20.18 -0.30 -25.34
CA THR A 131 19.99 -1.72 -25.64
C THR A 131 19.20 -2.41 -24.52
N VAL A 132 19.56 -2.18 -23.26
CA VAL A 132 18.83 -2.71 -22.10
C VAL A 132 17.42 -2.13 -22.04
N GLY A 133 17.26 -0.84 -22.31
CA GLY A 133 15.97 -0.15 -22.35
C GLY A 133 15.05 -0.68 -23.46
N GLU A 134 15.58 -0.99 -24.64
CA GLU A 134 14.83 -1.62 -25.73
C GLU A 134 14.40 -3.04 -25.33
N TYR A 135 15.29 -3.79 -24.68
CA TYR A 135 14.98 -5.13 -24.15
C TYR A 135 13.86 -5.08 -23.10
N LEU A 136 13.95 -4.17 -22.12
CA LEU A 136 12.94 -3.95 -21.09
C LEU A 136 11.54 -3.72 -21.67
N ARG A 137 11.43 -2.93 -22.74
CA ARG A 137 10.13 -2.60 -23.37
C ARG A 137 9.53 -3.77 -24.15
N ALA A 138 10.37 -4.69 -24.64
CA ALA A 138 9.94 -5.75 -25.55
C ALA A 138 9.68 -7.11 -24.88
N HIS A 139 10.04 -7.27 -23.60
CA HIS A 139 10.04 -8.57 -22.91
C HIS A 139 9.18 -8.57 -21.64
N GLU A 140 8.83 -9.78 -21.21
CA GLU A 140 8.20 -10.07 -19.93
C GLU A 140 9.24 -10.69 -18.98
N PHE A 141 9.13 -10.39 -17.69
CA PHE A 141 10.09 -10.77 -16.66
C PHE A 141 9.42 -11.55 -15.54
N ASP A 142 10.05 -12.64 -15.09
CA ASP A 142 9.55 -13.44 -13.97
C ASP A 142 10.14 -12.89 -12.65
N THR A 143 9.28 -12.43 -11.74
CA THR A 143 9.72 -11.78 -10.48
C THR A 143 8.99 -12.35 -9.27
N ILE A 144 9.41 -11.96 -8.06
CA ILE A 144 8.72 -12.36 -6.82
C ILE A 144 7.29 -11.83 -6.73
N VAL A 145 6.96 -10.76 -7.44
CA VAL A 145 5.61 -10.19 -7.52
C VAL A 145 4.84 -10.71 -8.75
N GLY A 146 5.28 -11.84 -9.33
CA GLY A 146 4.74 -12.40 -10.56
C GLY A 146 5.34 -11.80 -11.84
N LYS A 147 4.69 -12.02 -12.98
CA LYS A 147 5.18 -11.61 -14.30
C LYS A 147 5.08 -10.11 -14.53
N VAL A 148 6.16 -9.41 -14.84
CA VAL A 148 6.17 -7.97 -15.12
C VAL A 148 6.38 -7.73 -16.61
N LYS A 149 5.53 -6.90 -17.22
CA LYS A 149 5.64 -6.46 -18.60
C LYS A 149 5.25 -4.98 -18.69
N TYR A 150 5.89 -4.25 -19.59
CA TYR A 150 5.65 -2.83 -19.80
C TYR A 150 4.79 -2.60 -21.05
N GLY A 151 3.83 -1.68 -20.94
CA GLY A 151 2.98 -1.24 -22.03
C GLY A 151 3.64 -0.16 -22.90
N PRO A 152 2.99 0.27 -23.99
CA PRO A 152 3.54 1.25 -24.93
C PRO A 152 3.87 2.62 -24.33
N ASN A 153 3.20 2.99 -23.24
CA ASN A 153 3.44 4.23 -22.50
C ASN A 153 4.57 4.13 -21.46
N GLY A 154 5.20 2.96 -21.32
CA GLY A 154 6.26 2.72 -20.33
C GLY A 154 5.77 2.34 -18.93
N GLU A 155 4.46 2.34 -18.69
CA GLU A 155 3.85 1.83 -17.46
C GLU A 155 3.74 0.30 -17.50
N TRP A 156 3.37 -0.34 -16.38
CA TRP A 156 3.02 -1.76 -16.43
C TRP A 156 1.84 -2.00 -17.35
N GLU A 157 1.93 -3.05 -18.18
CA GLU A 157 0.85 -3.46 -19.09
C GLU A 157 -0.43 -3.78 -18.32
N LYS A 158 -0.29 -4.34 -17.11
CA LYS A 158 -1.39 -4.59 -16.18
C LYS A 158 -1.16 -3.77 -14.90
N PRO A 159 -2.07 -2.84 -14.52
CA PRO A 159 -1.95 -2.10 -13.28
C PRO A 159 -2.10 -3.04 -12.08
N ARG A 160 -1.34 -2.79 -11.02
CA ARG A 160 -1.32 -3.65 -9.81
C ARG A 160 -1.49 -2.87 -8.51
N LEU A 161 -1.91 -1.62 -8.62
CA LEU A 161 -2.27 -0.82 -7.46
C LEU A 161 -3.51 -1.42 -6.81
N LEU A 162 -3.45 -1.65 -5.51
CA LEU A 162 -4.59 -2.08 -4.72
C LEU A 162 -5.31 -0.84 -4.19
N LEU A 163 -6.64 -0.86 -4.23
CA LEU A 163 -7.45 -0.01 -3.37
C LEU A 163 -7.84 -0.84 -2.15
N VAL A 164 -7.42 -0.44 -0.97
CA VAL A 164 -7.68 -1.15 0.29
C VAL A 164 -8.50 -0.28 1.24
N GLN A 165 -9.32 -0.90 2.08
CA GLN A 165 -9.85 -0.25 3.27
C GLN A 165 -9.24 -0.90 4.50
N TYR A 166 -8.81 -0.07 5.45
CA TYR A 166 -8.41 -0.54 6.76
C TYR A 166 -9.67 -0.97 7.55
N GLN A 167 -9.71 -2.21 8.02
CA GLN A 167 -10.89 -2.76 8.70
C GLN A 167 -10.48 -3.59 9.92
N ASN A 168 -11.38 -3.70 10.90
CA ASN A 168 -11.25 -4.62 12.04
C ASN A 168 -9.96 -4.48 12.86
N ILE A 169 -9.31 -3.31 12.87
CA ILE A 169 -8.11 -3.03 13.67
C ILE A 169 -8.53 -2.72 15.10
N LYS A 170 -8.07 -3.52 16.07
CA LYS A 170 -8.56 -3.45 17.46
C LYS A 170 -7.59 -2.76 18.40
N GLU A 171 -6.31 -2.92 18.16
CA GLU A 171 -5.25 -2.50 19.07
C GLU A 171 -4.10 -1.84 18.31
N ASN A 172 -3.16 -1.24 19.04
CA ASN A 172 -1.93 -0.69 18.49
C ASN A 172 -0.82 -1.76 18.45
N ASP A 173 -1.15 -2.93 17.92
CA ASP A 173 -0.22 -4.07 17.79
C ASP A 173 0.12 -4.31 16.32
N LEU A 174 1.41 -4.44 16.01
CA LEU A 174 1.88 -4.69 14.66
C LEU A 174 1.53 -6.11 14.17
N GLN A 175 1.47 -7.10 15.07
CA GLN A 175 1.30 -8.51 14.68
C GLN A 175 -0.01 -8.75 13.92
N GLN A 176 -1.07 -8.00 14.24
CA GLN A 176 -2.35 -8.13 13.57
C GLN A 176 -2.29 -7.83 12.06
N PHE A 177 -1.28 -7.07 11.59
CA PHE A 177 -1.11 -6.71 10.19
C PHE A 177 -0.27 -7.72 9.39
N GLN A 178 0.24 -8.78 10.04
CA GLN A 178 0.94 -9.89 9.39
C GLN A 178 -0.04 -10.86 8.72
N GLY A 179 -1.29 -10.92 9.21
CA GLY A 179 -2.35 -11.75 8.66
C GLY A 179 -3.41 -10.95 7.89
N PRO A 180 -4.37 -11.66 7.28
CA PRO A 180 -5.44 -11.07 6.48
C PRO A 180 -6.45 -10.28 7.32
N GLY A 181 -7.31 -9.51 6.65
CA GLY A 181 -8.51 -8.89 7.20
C GLY A 181 -8.32 -7.52 7.82
N LYS A 182 -7.10 -6.97 7.84
CA LYS A 182 -6.81 -5.61 8.34
C LYS A 182 -6.72 -4.55 7.25
N ARG A 183 -6.35 -4.97 6.05
CA ARG A 183 -6.24 -4.15 4.85
C ARG A 183 -6.98 -4.87 3.75
N VAL A 184 -8.30 -4.73 3.75
CA VAL A 184 -9.20 -5.46 2.88
C VAL A 184 -9.13 -4.87 1.48
N VAL A 185 -8.83 -5.71 0.49
CA VAL A 185 -8.71 -5.30 -0.91
C VAL A 185 -10.10 -5.10 -1.49
N LEU A 186 -10.37 -3.89 -1.95
CA LEU A 186 -11.61 -3.49 -2.64
C LEU A 186 -11.47 -3.63 -4.16
N LEU A 187 -10.30 -3.27 -4.68
CA LEU A 187 -9.95 -3.34 -6.10
C LEU A 187 -8.46 -3.69 -6.26
N PRO A 188 -8.06 -4.34 -7.37
CA PRO A 188 -8.90 -4.80 -8.48
C PRO A 188 -9.77 -6.01 -8.10
N GLU A 189 -10.84 -6.29 -8.88
CA GLU A 189 -11.79 -7.37 -8.59
C GLU A 189 -11.10 -8.75 -8.53
N GLU A 190 -10.06 -8.97 -9.34
CA GLU A 190 -9.27 -10.22 -9.34
C GLU A 190 -8.70 -10.57 -7.96
N TRP A 191 -8.33 -9.56 -7.16
CA TRP A 191 -7.68 -9.73 -5.87
C TRP A 191 -8.53 -9.27 -4.69
N LYS A 192 -9.78 -8.93 -4.94
CA LYS A 192 -10.70 -8.40 -3.93
C LYS A 192 -10.91 -9.42 -2.81
N SER A 193 -10.67 -8.98 -1.57
CA SER A 193 -10.77 -9.83 -0.38
C SER A 193 -11.98 -9.50 0.50
N GLY A 194 -12.73 -8.45 0.18
CA GLY A 194 -13.92 -8.09 0.91
C GLY A 194 -14.68 -6.91 0.30
N THR A 195 -15.52 -6.28 1.12
CA THR A 195 -16.39 -5.18 0.69
C THR A 195 -16.10 -3.91 1.48
N LEU A 196 -16.44 -2.77 0.89
CA LEU A 196 -16.34 -1.46 1.54
C LEU A 196 -17.34 -1.41 2.70
N ILE A 197 -16.84 -1.12 3.90
CA ILE A 197 -17.70 -0.70 5.02
C ILE A 197 -18.05 0.77 4.81
N TYR A 198 -19.32 1.04 4.58
CA TYR A 198 -19.86 2.36 4.24
C TYR A 198 -21.19 2.62 4.98
N PRO A 199 -21.42 3.85 5.47
CA PRO A 199 -20.50 5.00 5.48
C PRO A 199 -19.31 4.78 6.42
N TYR A 200 -18.27 5.62 6.30
CA TYR A 200 -17.05 5.58 7.14
C TYR A 200 -17.33 5.39 8.63
N ALA A 201 -18.40 6.00 9.15
CA ALA A 201 -18.81 5.87 10.55
C ALA A 201 -19.14 4.42 10.99
N GLU A 202 -19.57 3.55 10.08
CA GLU A 202 -19.84 2.14 10.36
C GLU A 202 -18.57 1.34 10.62
N ALA A 203 -17.45 1.75 10.02
CA ALA A 203 -16.15 1.10 10.22
C ALA A 203 -15.49 1.49 11.54
N LEU A 204 -16.00 2.52 12.24
CA LEU A 204 -15.48 2.99 13.53
C LEU A 204 -16.08 2.26 14.74
N LYS A 205 -17.05 1.37 14.52
CA LYS A 205 -17.71 0.57 15.56
C LYS A 205 -16.84 -0.63 15.95
#